data_AF-A0A0F6AS05-F1
#
_entry.id   AF-A0A0F6AS05-F1
#
_cell.length_a   1.000
_cell.length_b   1.000
_cell.length_c   1.000
_cell.angle_alpha   90.00
_cell.angle_beta   90.00
_cell.angle_gamma   90.00
#
_symmetry.space_group_name_H-M   'P 1'
#
loop_
_entity.id
_entity.type
_entity.pdbx_description
1 polymer ?
#
loop_
_entity_poly.entity_id
_entity_poly.type
_entity_poly.pdbx_seq_one_letter_code
_entity_poly.pdbx_strand_id
1 'polypeptide(L)' 'MSERKIFVGPRIRRIRNERGLTQTAMAEALGISPSYLNLIERN' A
#
# COMPACT_ATOMS: atom_id res chain seq x y z
N MET A 1 5.48 19.35 15.38
CA MET A 1 5.12 18.01 15.89
C MET A 1 5.40 17.03 14.76
N SER A 2 6.40 16.15 14.87
CA SER A 2 6.67 15.16 13.83
C SER A 2 5.54 14.14 13.81
N GLU A 3 4.85 14.01 12.68
CA GLU A 3 3.86 12.97 12.47
C GLU A 3 4.51 11.62 12.78
N ARG A 4 3.91 10.88 13.71
CA ARG A 4 4.40 9.58 14.15
C ARG A 4 4.27 8.65 12.93
N LYS A 5 5.37 8.39 12.23
CA LYS A 5 5.37 7.54 11.03
C LYS A 5 4.81 6.17 11.39
N ILE A 6 3.61 5.89 10.88
CA ILE A 6 3.00 4.57 10.99
C ILE A 6 3.69 3.71 9.93
N PHE A 7 4.54 2.76 10.34
CA PHE A 7 5.20 1.81 9.43
C PHE A 7 4.22 0.71 8.98
N VAL A 8 3.28 1.07 8.11
CA VAL A 8 2.29 0.15 7.53
C VAL A 8 2.68 -0.40 6.16
N GLY A 9 3.60 0.26 5.45
CA GLY A 9 3.98 -0.10 4.09
C GLY A 9 4.35 -1.57 3.88
N PRO A 10 5.28 -2.15 4.68
CA PRO A 10 5.65 -3.55 4.57
C PRO A 10 4.48 -4.51 4.82
N ARG A 11 3.57 -4.16 5.74
CA ARG A 11 2.40 -5.00 6.08
C ARG A 11 1.37 -4.98 4.96
N ILE A 12 1.14 -3.83 4.33
CA ILE A 12 0.26 -3.70 3.16
C ILE A 12 0.81 -4.50 1.98
N ARG A 13 2.11 -4.36 1.69
CA ARG A 13 2.79 -5.14 0.63
C ARG A 13 2.67 -6.66 0.87
N ARG A 14 2.80 -7.11 2.11
CA ARG A 14 2.64 -8.53 2.47
C ARG A 14 1.22 -9.01 2.15
N ILE A 15 0.18 -8.30 2.61
CA ILE A 15 -1.22 -8.66 2.35
C ILE A 15 -1.50 -8.69 0.85
N ARG A 16 -0.96 -7.72 0.09
CA ARG A 16 -1.11 -7.69 -1.37
C ARG A 16 -0.54 -8.94 -2.03
N ASN A 17 0.68 -9.31 -1.65
CA ASN A 17 1.37 -10.47 -2.19
C ASN A 17 0.69 -11.80 -1.78
N GLU A 18 0.22 -11.91 -0.53
CA GLU A 18 -0.54 -13.08 -0.04
C GLU A 18 -1.84 -13.29 -0.81
N ARG A 19 -2.44 -12.20 -1.32
CA ARG A 19 -3.63 -12.23 -2.17
C ARG A 19 -3.31 -12.38 -3.67
N GLY A 20 -2.03 -12.46 -4.05
CA GLY A 20 -1.61 -12.57 -5.46
C GLY A 20 -1.95 -11.33 -6.30
N LEU A 21 -2.14 -10.16 -5.69
CA LEU A 21 -2.56 -8.95 -6.38
C LEU A 21 -1.37 -8.13 -6.90
N THR A 22 -1.52 -7.55 -8.08
CA THR A 22 -0.66 -6.43 -8.52
C THR A 22 -0.99 -5.18 -7.72
N GLN A 23 -0.09 -4.19 -7.70
CA GLN A 23 -0.38 -2.89 -7.08
C GLN A 23 -1.59 -2.22 -7.74
N THR A 24 -1.70 -2.29 -9.08
CA THR A 24 -2.86 -1.73 -9.80
C THR A 24 -4.17 -2.37 -9.37
N ALA A 25 -4.24 -3.70 -9.31
CA ALA A 25 -5.47 -4.41 -8.91
C ALA A 25 -5.88 -4.11 -7.47
N MET A 26 -4.91 -4.04 -6.55
CA MET A 26 -5.22 -3.66 -5.16
C MET A 26 -5.64 -2.19 -5.04
N ALA A 27 -5.01 -1.29 -5.78
CA ALA A 27 -5.35 0.13 -5.78
C ALA A 27 -6.76 0.37 -6.30
N GLU A 28 -7.14 -0.31 -7.39
CA GLU A 28 -8.50 -0.30 -7.93
C GLU A 28 -9.53 -0.80 -6.91
N ALA A 29 -9.26 -1.94 -6.26
CA ALA A 29 -10.13 -2.49 -5.22
C ALA A 29 -10.29 -1.56 -3.99
N LEU A 30 -9.29 -0.70 -3.73
CA LEU A 30 -9.30 0.29 -2.65
C LEU A 30 -9.85 1.66 -3.09
N GLY A 31 -10.13 1.86 -4.38
CA GLY A 31 -10.57 3.15 -4.91
C GLY A 31 -9.50 4.25 -4.84
N ILE A 32 -8.21 3.88 -4.91
CA ILE A 32 -7.08 4.82 -4.89
C ILE A 32 -6.22 4.67 -6.14
N SER A 33 -5.33 5.65 -6.39
CA SER A 33 -4.39 5.52 -7.50
C SER A 33 -3.29 4.50 -7.19
N PRO A 34 -2.78 3.77 -8.21
CA PRO A 34 -1.63 2.88 -8.03
C PRO A 34 -0.38 3.59 -7.50
N SER A 35 -0.16 4.84 -7.89
CA SER A 35 0.96 5.65 -7.39
C SER A 35 0.83 5.98 -5.91
N TYR A 36 -0.40 6.19 -5.41
CA TYR A 36 -0.64 6.43 -4.00
C TYR A 36 -0.44 5.15 -3.17
N LEU A 37 -0.90 3.99 -3.66
CA LEU A 37 -0.58 2.71 -3.01
C LEU A 37 0.93 2.45 -2.96
N ASN A 38 1.67 2.76 -4.04
CA ASN A 38 3.13 2.64 -4.06
C ASN A 38 3.80 3.57 -3.04
N LEU A 39 3.30 4.79 -2.84
CA LEU A 39 3.81 5.71 -1.82
C LEU A 39 3.59 5.12 -0.41
N ILE A 40 2.42 4.53 -0.16
CA ILE A 40 2.09 3.88 1.12
C ILE A 40 2.98 2.66 1.37
N GLU A 41 3.21 1.81 0.35
CA GLU A 41 4.05 0.61 0.50
C GLU A 41 5.55 0.92 0.74
N ARG A 42 6.02 2.12 0.37
CA ARG A 42 7.43 2.54 0.46
C ARG A 42 7.77 3.37 1.69
N ASN A 43 6.79 4.00 2.34
CA ASN A 43 6.97 4.84 3.54
C ASN A 43 6.79 4.04 4.84
#